data_AF-A0A0H2RZS1-F1
#
_entry.id   AF-A0A0H2RZS1-F1
#
_cell.length_a   1.000
_cell.length_b   1.000
_cell.length_c   1.000
_cell.angle_alpha   90.00
_cell.angle_beta   90.00
_cell.angle_gamma   90.00
#
_symmetry.space_group_name_H-M   'P 1'
#
loop_
_entity.id
_entity.type
_entity.pdbx_description
1 polymer ?
#
loop_
_entity_poly.entity_id
_entity_poly.type
_entity_poly.pdbx_seq_one_letter_code
_entity_poly.pdbx_strand_id
1 'polypeptide(L)'
;MTDMSSIWIEAMNDGILRCLYDLSSSFHLLDGEHQESALSLMHKLIIHLSIASVPPRVAEELERLHFGTSIDNVDLKAGNEMVKKFELLGAVALERLVLKNLREVQDKDELAFCDNSKCVRVGLRSDFKKCGGCKFTLYCSGACQSGAWKGHKTYCSSLRFEKRFENPLDLPENRFPRKIATSEVKRHLTSIIALAMRTHPNTPIAHIGYQINVSVFPLQISAFRVEQYANFKRAGPDSLTARVVEVAKDVLRKADWNGEYQPTMLLIIQQTHTFACVVPFRRADVKMAEYRVARGDIPRVSGVAPDFIRCEDKVHNPLSLSEDDEIQEIVRLIKLRPGKESFWHTLIIREVIEDYLAGVNDWKSSPTFHSAMSEELALVLYRGGMGR
;
A
#
# COMPACT_ATOMS: atom_id res chain seq x y z
N MET A 1 3.66 -22.71 -7.22
CA MET A 1 3.97 -21.69 -6.21
C MET A 1 2.97 -21.87 -5.11
N THR A 2 3.46 -22.18 -3.91
CA THR A 2 2.70 -22.05 -2.67
C THR A 2 2.29 -20.58 -2.53
N ASP A 3 1.12 -20.30 -1.94
CA ASP A 3 0.77 -18.92 -1.63
C ASP A 3 1.69 -18.44 -0.50
N MET A 4 2.51 -17.41 -0.75
CA MET A 4 3.36 -16.81 0.28
C MET A 4 2.54 -16.39 1.50
N SER A 5 1.26 -16.03 1.33
CA SER A 5 0.37 -15.71 2.45
C SER A 5 0.13 -16.91 3.36
N SER A 6 -0.02 -18.13 2.82
CA SER A 6 -0.28 -19.32 3.64
C SER A 6 0.93 -19.69 4.50
N ILE A 7 2.15 -19.54 3.98
CA ILE A 7 3.39 -19.82 4.71
C ILE A 7 3.51 -18.92 5.95
N TRP A 8 3.29 -17.62 5.81
CA TRP A 8 3.35 -16.69 6.94
C TRP A 8 2.21 -16.88 7.95
N ILE A 9 1.01 -17.23 7.47
CA ILE A 9 -0.13 -17.56 8.34
C ILE A 9 0.13 -18.85 9.13
N GLU A 10 0.69 -19.89 8.50
CA GLU A 10 1.10 -21.13 9.18
C GLU A 10 2.20 -20.85 10.22
N ALA A 11 3.26 -20.12 9.85
CA ALA A 11 4.33 -19.76 10.79
C ALA A 11 3.82 -18.93 11.99
N MET A 12 2.83 -18.06 11.79
CA MET A 12 2.16 -17.34 12.89
C MET A 12 1.29 -18.26 13.75
N ASN A 13 0.60 -19.24 13.17
CA ASN A 13 -0.14 -20.26 13.91
C ASN A 13 0.80 -21.16 14.76
N ASP A 14 1.99 -21.46 14.22
CA ASP A 14 3.05 -22.20 14.90
C ASP A 14 3.83 -21.35 15.93
N GLY A 15 3.43 -20.09 16.14
CA GLY A 15 3.95 -19.26 17.23
C GLY A 15 5.23 -18.48 16.94
N ILE A 16 5.60 -18.24 15.67
CA ILE A 16 6.85 -17.52 15.31
C ILE A 16 7.00 -16.16 16.01
N LEU A 17 5.91 -15.40 16.14
CA LEU A 17 5.90 -14.11 16.84
C LEU A 17 6.13 -14.28 18.35
N ARG A 18 5.64 -15.37 18.96
CA ARG A 18 5.91 -15.68 20.38
C ARG A 18 7.38 -16.04 20.58
N CYS A 19 7.94 -16.88 19.72
CA CYS A 19 9.36 -17.24 19.79
C CYS A 19 10.26 -16.00 19.66
N LEU A 20 9.97 -15.12 18.70
CA LEU A 20 10.70 -13.86 18.50
C LEU A 20 10.53 -12.89 19.69
N TYR A 21 9.35 -12.86 20.31
CA TYR A 21 9.07 -12.04 21.49
C TYR A 21 9.86 -12.53 22.71
N ASP A 22 9.80 -13.84 23.01
CA ASP A 22 10.56 -14.43 24.12
C ASP A 22 12.08 -14.23 23.91
N LEU A 23 12.55 -14.36 22.67
CA LEU A 23 13.94 -14.09 22.25
C LEU A 23 14.37 -12.63 22.46
N SER A 24 13.45 -11.65 22.42
CA SER A 24 13.80 -10.23 22.54
C SER A 24 14.42 -9.87 23.90
N SER A 25 14.08 -10.62 24.95
CA SER A 25 14.65 -10.47 26.31
C SER A 25 16.12 -10.90 26.39
N SER A 26 16.48 -11.96 25.65
CA SER A 26 17.80 -12.59 25.63
C SER A 26 18.60 -12.29 24.35
N PHE A 27 18.11 -11.37 23.50
CA PHE A 27 18.68 -11.07 22.18
C PHE A 27 20.18 -10.76 22.20
N HIS A 28 20.64 -10.08 23.26
CA HIS A 28 22.05 -9.73 23.49
C HIS A 28 22.97 -10.91 23.85
N LEU A 29 22.41 -12.10 24.11
CA LEU A 29 23.14 -13.36 24.39
C LEU A 29 23.34 -14.21 23.14
N LEU A 30 22.66 -13.87 22.03
CA LEU A 30 22.88 -14.48 20.73
C LEU A 30 24.20 -13.97 20.13
N ASP A 31 24.87 -14.81 19.34
CA ASP A 31 25.93 -14.33 18.45
C ASP A 31 25.37 -13.49 17.28
N GLY A 32 26.27 -12.83 16.53
CA GLY A 32 25.88 -11.92 15.46
C GLY A 32 25.05 -12.57 14.34
N GLU A 33 25.33 -13.83 13.99
CA GLU A 33 24.62 -14.55 12.91
C GLU A 33 23.17 -14.84 13.31
N HIS A 34 22.95 -15.28 14.56
CA HIS A 34 21.60 -15.49 15.08
C HIS A 34 20.85 -14.16 15.31
N GLN A 35 21.54 -13.08 15.70
CA GLN A 35 20.96 -11.74 15.80
C GLN A 35 20.49 -11.24 14.42
N GLU A 36 21.35 -11.30 13.40
CA GLU A 36 21.03 -10.90 12.03
C GLU A 36 19.87 -11.71 11.46
N SER A 37 19.85 -13.03 11.69
CA SER A 37 18.78 -13.92 11.25
C SER A 37 17.41 -13.54 11.87
N ALA A 38 17.36 -13.28 13.18
CA ALA A 38 16.13 -12.86 13.86
C ALA A 38 15.64 -11.47 13.40
N LEU A 39 16.57 -10.53 13.16
CA LEU A 39 16.24 -9.20 12.62
C LEU A 39 15.78 -9.25 11.15
N SER A 40 16.39 -10.11 10.33
CA SER A 40 15.99 -10.41 8.96
C SER A 40 14.55 -10.96 8.92
N LEU A 41 14.24 -11.92 9.78
CA LEU A 41 12.91 -12.50 9.91
C LEU A 41 11.85 -11.46 10.32
N MET A 42 12.15 -10.60 11.29
CA MET A 42 11.29 -9.46 11.65
C MET A 42 11.10 -8.49 10.48
N HIS A 43 12.14 -8.23 9.70
CA HIS A 43 12.06 -7.37 8.52
C HIS A 43 11.16 -7.97 7.42
N LYS A 44 11.30 -9.27 7.14
CA LYS A 44 10.42 -10.02 6.22
C LYS A 44 8.96 -9.96 6.69
N LEU A 45 8.69 -10.21 7.97
CA LEU A 45 7.35 -10.07 8.56
C LEU A 45 6.73 -8.68 8.30
N ILE A 46 7.50 -7.60 8.48
CA ILE A 46 7.05 -6.23 8.21
C ILE A 46 6.73 -6.02 6.73
N ILE A 47 7.53 -6.56 5.80
CA ILE A 47 7.26 -6.51 4.35
C ILE A 47 5.95 -7.23 4.01
N HIS A 48 5.71 -8.41 4.61
CA HIS A 48 4.54 -9.22 4.34
C HIS A 48 3.23 -8.67 4.93
N LEU A 49 3.27 -7.63 5.78
CA LEU A 49 2.09 -6.81 6.12
C LEU A 49 1.46 -6.12 4.89
N SER A 50 2.10 -6.13 3.73
CA SER A 50 1.50 -5.75 2.44
C SER A 50 0.44 -6.73 1.91
N ILE A 51 0.33 -7.93 2.49
CA ILE A 51 -0.61 -8.99 2.07
C ILE A 51 -1.87 -8.94 2.94
N ALA A 52 -3.07 -8.95 2.34
CA ALA A 52 -4.33 -8.64 3.04
C ALA A 52 -4.70 -9.55 4.22
N SER A 53 -4.23 -10.79 4.23
CA SER A 53 -4.45 -11.78 5.29
C SER A 53 -3.51 -11.61 6.49
N VAL A 54 -2.33 -11.00 6.31
CA VAL A 54 -1.25 -10.99 7.30
C VAL A 54 -1.47 -9.96 8.44
N PRO A 55 -1.83 -8.67 8.21
CA PRO A 55 -2.03 -7.70 9.29
C PRO A 55 -3.07 -8.10 10.35
N PRO A 56 -4.25 -8.66 10.01
CA PRO A 56 -5.18 -9.15 11.02
C PRO A 56 -4.57 -10.23 11.92
N ARG A 57 -3.75 -11.12 11.35
CA ARG A 57 -3.12 -12.20 12.13
C ARG A 57 -1.97 -11.69 13.00
N VAL A 58 -1.12 -10.82 12.46
CA VAL A 58 -0.06 -10.16 13.24
C VAL A 58 -0.68 -9.36 14.40
N ALA A 59 -1.78 -8.64 14.15
CA ALA A 59 -2.50 -7.91 15.19
C ALA A 59 -3.05 -8.84 16.28
N GLU A 60 -3.71 -9.95 15.92
CA GLU A 60 -4.23 -10.94 16.87
C GLU A 60 -3.12 -11.56 17.74
N GLU A 61 -1.97 -11.92 17.15
CA GLU A 61 -0.84 -12.47 17.91
C GLU A 61 -0.17 -11.41 18.79
N LEU A 62 0.03 -10.18 18.30
CA LEU A 62 0.55 -9.09 19.13
C LEU A 62 -0.38 -8.78 20.31
N GLU A 63 -1.70 -8.79 20.10
CA GLU A 63 -2.72 -8.71 21.14
C GLU A 63 -2.51 -9.82 22.19
N ARG A 64 -2.46 -11.09 21.78
CA ARG A 64 -2.19 -12.22 22.70
C ARG A 64 -0.87 -12.09 23.46
N LEU A 65 0.19 -11.55 22.85
CA LEU A 65 1.47 -11.31 23.52
C LEU A 65 1.33 -10.24 24.60
N HIS A 66 0.72 -9.09 24.28
CA HIS A 66 0.55 -7.99 25.24
C HIS A 66 -0.40 -8.35 26.40
N PHE A 67 -1.39 -9.22 26.20
CA PHE A 67 -2.27 -9.69 27.29
C PHE A 67 -1.72 -10.89 28.05
N GLY A 68 -0.86 -11.72 27.44
CA GLY A 68 -0.29 -12.91 28.06
C GLY A 68 0.90 -12.65 28.99
N THR A 69 1.57 -11.51 28.85
CA THR A 69 2.64 -11.07 29.76
C THR A 69 2.28 -9.74 30.41
N SER A 70 2.21 -9.69 31.74
CA SER A 70 2.26 -8.41 32.46
C SER A 70 3.54 -7.70 32.04
N ILE A 71 3.37 -6.52 31.44
CA ILE A 71 4.45 -5.69 30.90
C ILE A 71 5.47 -5.34 31.98
N ASP A 72 5.04 -5.34 33.26
CA ASP A 72 5.88 -5.12 34.44
C ASP A 72 6.95 -6.20 34.69
N ASN A 73 6.82 -7.40 34.10
CA ASN A 73 7.66 -8.56 34.40
C ASN A 73 8.73 -8.89 33.35
N VAL A 74 8.61 -8.40 32.12
CA VAL A 74 9.70 -8.53 31.15
C VAL A 74 10.50 -7.24 31.20
N ASP A 75 11.69 -7.30 31.79
CA ASP A 75 12.71 -6.24 31.78
C ASP A 75 13.27 -6.07 30.34
N LEU A 76 12.39 -5.71 29.41
CA LEU A 76 12.69 -5.30 28.05
C LEU A 76 13.46 -3.99 28.15
N LYS A 77 14.77 -4.11 28.37
CA LYS A 77 15.71 -3.00 28.44
C LYS A 77 15.54 -2.15 27.19
N ALA A 78 14.85 -1.03 27.36
CA ALA A 78 14.43 -0.15 26.30
C ALA A 78 15.65 0.23 25.45
N GLY A 79 15.59 -0.04 24.14
CA GLY A 79 16.64 0.35 23.21
C GLY A 79 17.38 -0.77 22.49
N ASN A 80 17.20 -2.06 22.84
CA ASN A 80 17.72 -3.15 22.01
C ASN A 80 17.02 -3.17 20.62
N GLU A 81 17.71 -3.65 19.57
CA GLU A 81 17.16 -3.53 18.21
C GLU A 81 15.90 -4.37 17.99
N MET A 82 15.81 -5.55 18.61
CA MET A 82 14.64 -6.43 18.49
C MET A 82 13.36 -5.77 19.02
N VAL A 83 13.44 -5.08 20.17
CA VAL A 83 12.31 -4.30 20.73
C VAL A 83 11.86 -3.22 19.74
N LYS A 84 12.80 -2.48 19.15
CA LYS A 84 12.49 -1.46 18.11
C LYS A 84 11.84 -2.08 16.87
N LYS A 85 12.22 -3.30 16.46
CA LYS A 85 11.53 -4.01 15.37
C LYS A 85 10.10 -4.43 15.77
N PHE A 86 9.86 -4.78 17.03
CA PHE A 86 8.51 -5.11 17.53
C PHE A 86 7.60 -3.89 17.60
N GLU A 87 8.08 -2.76 18.11
CA GLU A 87 7.37 -1.47 18.09
C GLU A 87 6.98 -1.09 16.65
N LEU A 88 7.94 -1.19 15.73
CA LEU A 88 7.74 -0.94 14.30
C LEU A 88 6.75 -1.93 13.67
N LEU A 89 6.85 -3.23 13.97
CA LEU A 89 5.93 -4.26 13.49
C LEU A 89 4.50 -3.97 13.94
N GLY A 90 4.30 -3.62 15.22
CA GLY A 90 2.99 -3.27 15.77
C GLY A 90 2.40 -2.01 15.13
N ALA A 91 3.19 -0.95 14.99
CA ALA A 91 2.76 0.29 14.34
C ALA A 91 2.34 0.05 12.88
N VAL A 92 3.15 -0.65 12.09
CA VAL A 92 2.83 -0.96 10.69
C VAL A 92 1.64 -1.93 10.60
N ALA A 93 1.54 -2.94 11.47
CA ALA A 93 0.43 -3.89 11.46
C ALA A 93 -0.90 -3.21 11.76
N LEU A 94 -0.94 -2.31 12.75
CA LEU A 94 -2.13 -1.53 13.06
C LEU A 94 -2.51 -0.58 11.92
N GLU A 95 -1.53 0.12 11.32
CA GLU A 95 -1.79 0.98 10.16
C GLU A 95 -2.37 0.18 8.99
N ARG A 96 -1.79 -0.98 8.69
CA ARG A 96 -2.26 -1.87 7.61
C ARG A 96 -3.63 -2.47 7.91
N LEU A 97 -3.93 -2.79 9.17
CA LEU A 97 -5.26 -3.23 9.60
C LEU A 97 -6.31 -2.11 9.45
N VAL A 98 -5.99 -0.87 9.82
CA VAL A 98 -6.86 0.30 9.60
C VAL A 98 -7.12 0.51 8.10
N LEU A 99 -6.08 0.46 7.26
CA LEU A 99 -6.24 0.56 5.79
C LEU A 99 -7.07 -0.59 5.20
N LYS A 100 -6.99 -1.79 5.75
CA LYS A 100 -7.82 -2.95 5.37
C LYS A 100 -9.28 -2.70 5.74
N ASN A 101 -9.57 -2.27 6.97
CA ASN A 101 -10.94 -2.13 7.44
C ASN A 101 -11.64 -0.91 6.81
N LEU A 102 -10.92 0.20 6.61
CA LEU A 102 -11.40 1.34 5.81
C LEU A 102 -11.77 0.95 4.38
N ARG A 103 -11.19 -0.12 3.81
CA ARG A 103 -11.54 -0.62 2.48
C ARG A 103 -12.94 -1.24 2.45
N GLU A 104 -13.33 -1.98 3.48
CA GLU A 104 -14.63 -2.68 3.54
C GLU A 104 -15.81 -1.68 3.57
N VAL A 105 -15.57 -0.47 4.08
CA VAL A 105 -16.45 0.69 3.96
C VAL A 105 -16.31 1.37 2.59
N GLN A 106 -15.08 1.76 2.19
CA GLN A 106 -14.83 2.63 1.04
C GLN A 106 -14.88 1.99 -0.36
N ASP A 107 -14.87 0.66 -0.53
CA ASP A 107 -14.94 0.03 -1.88
C ASP A 107 -16.24 0.41 -2.64
N LYS A 108 -17.26 0.92 -1.94
CA LYS A 108 -18.50 1.49 -2.51
C LYS A 108 -18.35 2.95 -2.96
N ASP A 109 -17.49 3.71 -2.30
CA ASP A 109 -17.41 5.18 -2.38
C ASP A 109 -16.16 5.70 -3.11
N GLU A 110 -15.39 4.83 -3.77
CA GLU A 110 -14.29 5.28 -4.63
C GLU A 110 -14.79 6.28 -5.68
N LEU A 111 -14.19 7.47 -5.75
CA LEU A 111 -14.53 8.42 -6.81
C LEU A 111 -14.05 7.93 -8.18
N ALA A 112 -14.93 8.06 -9.17
CA ALA A 112 -14.70 7.70 -10.56
C ALA A 112 -14.97 8.89 -11.51
N PHE A 113 -14.38 8.81 -12.69
CA PHE A 113 -14.43 9.84 -13.73
C PHE A 113 -15.05 9.24 -15.00
N CYS A 114 -15.81 10.05 -15.74
CA CYS A 114 -16.32 9.65 -17.03
C CYS A 114 -15.20 9.75 -18.09
N ASP A 115 -14.89 8.67 -18.80
CA ASP A 115 -13.81 8.65 -19.80
C ASP A 115 -14.17 9.35 -21.14
N ASN A 116 -15.39 9.88 -21.25
CA ASN A 116 -15.76 10.77 -22.34
C ASN A 116 -15.13 12.14 -22.09
N SER A 117 -14.16 12.55 -22.93
CA SER A 117 -13.43 13.82 -22.78
C SER A 117 -14.32 15.08 -22.82
N LYS A 118 -15.56 14.97 -23.34
CA LYS A 118 -16.57 16.04 -23.31
C LYS A 118 -17.41 16.04 -22.02
N CYS A 119 -17.13 15.17 -21.06
CA CYS A 119 -17.87 15.03 -19.81
C CYS A 119 -16.93 15.21 -18.62
N VAL A 120 -17.22 16.16 -17.75
CA VAL A 120 -16.47 16.43 -16.51
C VAL A 120 -17.05 15.72 -15.29
N ARG A 121 -17.99 14.77 -15.48
CA ARG A 121 -18.69 14.15 -14.35
C ARG A 121 -17.76 13.26 -13.51
N VAL A 122 -17.66 13.62 -12.24
CA VAL A 122 -17.11 12.84 -11.13
C VAL A 122 -18.28 12.33 -10.27
N GLY A 123 -18.12 11.19 -9.60
CA GLY A 123 -19.13 10.63 -8.69
C GLY A 123 -18.64 9.31 -8.10
N LEU A 124 -19.49 8.60 -7.35
CA LEU A 124 -19.13 7.30 -6.78
C LEU A 124 -18.98 6.26 -7.91
N ARG A 125 -18.02 5.34 -7.79
CA ARG A 125 -17.72 4.30 -8.80
C ARG A 125 -18.93 3.43 -9.13
N SER A 126 -19.86 3.26 -8.20
CA SER A 126 -21.18 2.62 -8.38
C SER A 126 -22.03 3.27 -9.46
N ASP A 127 -21.90 4.59 -9.65
CA ASP A 127 -22.75 5.39 -10.55
C ASP A 127 -22.31 5.29 -12.02
N PHE A 128 -21.17 4.64 -12.28
CA PHE A 128 -20.55 4.56 -13.60
C PHE A 128 -20.69 3.16 -14.19
N LYS A 129 -21.08 3.13 -15.47
CA LYS A 129 -21.16 1.91 -16.27
C LYS A 129 -19.76 1.55 -16.77
N LYS A 130 -19.31 0.33 -16.46
CA LYS A 130 -18.12 -0.28 -17.06
C LYS A 130 -18.37 -0.57 -18.55
N CYS A 131 -17.38 -0.30 -19.40
CA CYS A 131 -17.43 -0.72 -20.81
C CYS A 131 -17.56 -2.25 -20.91
N GLY A 132 -18.57 -2.78 -21.60
CA GLY A 132 -18.71 -4.23 -21.78
C GLY A 132 -17.51 -4.88 -22.49
N GLY A 133 -16.85 -4.14 -23.40
CA GLY A 133 -15.69 -4.57 -24.17
C GLY A 133 -14.44 -4.85 -23.32
N CYS A 134 -13.96 -3.89 -22.55
CA CYS A 134 -12.73 -4.01 -21.74
C CYS A 134 -12.97 -4.17 -20.22
N LYS A 135 -14.17 -3.87 -19.71
CA LYS A 135 -14.52 -3.76 -18.27
C LYS A 135 -13.72 -2.71 -17.45
N PHE A 136 -12.65 -2.15 -18.00
CA PHE A 136 -11.77 -1.18 -17.34
C PHE A 136 -12.35 0.25 -17.34
N THR A 137 -12.70 0.76 -18.52
CA THR A 137 -13.13 2.16 -18.70
C THR A 137 -14.56 2.42 -18.20
N LEU A 138 -14.76 3.57 -17.56
CA LEU A 138 -15.99 3.98 -16.89
C LEU A 138 -16.71 5.15 -17.60
N TYR A 139 -18.04 5.08 -17.65
CA TYR A 139 -18.90 6.11 -18.24
C TYR A 139 -20.13 6.36 -17.38
N CYS A 140 -20.48 7.62 -17.11
CA CYS A 140 -21.68 7.93 -16.32
C CYS A 140 -23.01 7.65 -17.06
N SER A 141 -22.97 7.42 -18.38
CA SER A 141 -24.14 7.08 -19.20
C SER A 141 -23.75 6.35 -20.49
N GLY A 142 -24.72 5.66 -21.09
CA GLY A 142 -24.53 5.03 -22.41
C GLY A 142 -24.24 6.04 -23.51
N ALA A 143 -24.82 7.25 -23.44
CA ALA A 143 -24.52 8.33 -24.38
C ALA A 143 -23.03 8.76 -24.29
N CYS A 144 -22.45 8.83 -23.08
CA CYS A 144 -21.03 9.10 -22.92
C CYS A 144 -20.14 7.97 -23.44
N GLN A 145 -20.53 6.71 -23.24
CA GLN A 145 -19.83 5.55 -23.82
C GLN A 145 -19.82 5.61 -25.35
N SER A 146 -20.97 5.85 -25.99
CA SER A 146 -21.08 6.00 -27.44
C SER A 146 -20.30 7.19 -27.97
N GLY A 147 -20.36 8.35 -27.29
CA GLY A 147 -19.61 9.55 -27.66
C GLY A 147 -18.08 9.36 -27.58
N ALA A 148 -17.60 8.60 -26.60
CA ALA A 148 -16.18 8.26 -26.46
C ALA A 148 -15.71 7.14 -27.40
N TRP A 149 -16.64 6.35 -27.97
CA TRP A 149 -16.32 5.08 -28.65
C TRP A 149 -15.28 5.20 -29.77
N LYS A 150 -15.30 6.29 -30.56
CA LYS A 150 -14.33 6.48 -31.66
C LYS A 150 -12.88 6.49 -31.17
N GLY A 151 -12.60 7.13 -30.03
CA GLY A 151 -11.29 7.13 -29.40
C GLY A 151 -11.03 5.87 -28.55
N HIS A 152 -12.06 5.36 -27.88
CA HIS A 152 -11.94 4.18 -27.02
C HIS A 152 -11.76 2.86 -27.79
N LYS A 153 -12.25 2.72 -29.02
CA LYS A 153 -12.30 1.43 -29.76
C LYS A 153 -10.93 0.75 -29.90
N THR A 154 -9.87 1.51 -30.18
CA THR A 154 -8.50 1.00 -30.32
C THR A 154 -7.98 0.46 -28.98
N TYR A 155 -8.01 1.30 -27.95
CA TYR A 155 -7.63 0.98 -26.57
C TYR A 155 -8.44 -0.20 -25.98
N CYS A 156 -9.76 -0.20 -26.20
CA CYS A 156 -10.67 -1.26 -25.80
C CYS A 156 -10.31 -2.61 -26.43
N SER A 157 -9.74 -2.59 -27.64
CA SER A 157 -9.32 -3.81 -28.32
C SER A 157 -8.06 -4.38 -27.66
N SER A 158 -7.05 -3.53 -27.38
CA SER A 158 -5.84 -3.92 -26.62
C SER A 158 -6.22 -4.61 -25.30
N LEU A 159 -7.01 -3.94 -24.45
CA LEU A 159 -7.44 -4.47 -23.15
C LEU A 159 -8.41 -5.67 -23.25
N ARG A 160 -9.02 -5.93 -24.40
CA ARG A 160 -9.93 -7.08 -24.56
C ARG A 160 -9.17 -8.38 -24.77
N PHE A 161 -7.98 -8.35 -25.38
CA PHE A 161 -7.16 -9.56 -25.53
C PHE A 161 -6.66 -10.08 -24.17
N GLU A 162 -6.34 -9.16 -23.25
CA GLU A 162 -5.93 -9.49 -21.88
C GLU A 162 -7.00 -10.26 -21.08
N LYS A 163 -8.29 -10.26 -21.48
CA LYS A 163 -9.38 -10.94 -20.74
C LYS A 163 -9.25 -12.48 -20.62
N ARG A 164 -8.23 -13.11 -21.22
CA ARG A 164 -7.85 -14.49 -20.88
C ARG A 164 -7.24 -14.60 -19.47
N PHE A 165 -6.73 -13.49 -18.96
CA PHE A 165 -6.25 -13.33 -17.60
C PHE A 165 -7.20 -12.39 -16.86
N GLU A 166 -7.53 -12.72 -15.62
CA GLU A 166 -8.30 -11.80 -14.78
C GLU A 166 -7.48 -10.53 -14.57
N ASN A 167 -8.11 -9.35 -14.73
CA ASN A 167 -7.41 -8.07 -14.61
C ASN A 167 -6.69 -8.01 -13.26
N PRO A 168 -5.34 -7.93 -13.21
CA PRO A 168 -4.59 -7.89 -11.97
C PRO A 168 -5.07 -6.82 -10.97
N LEU A 169 -5.69 -5.72 -11.41
CA LEU A 169 -6.24 -4.70 -10.51
C LEU A 169 -7.60 -5.06 -9.88
N ASP A 170 -8.36 -5.95 -10.52
CA ASP A 170 -9.65 -6.44 -10.01
C ASP A 170 -9.45 -7.69 -9.11
N LEU A 171 -8.33 -8.42 -9.26
CA LEU A 171 -7.92 -9.54 -8.39
C LEU A 171 -7.91 -9.12 -6.90
N PRO A 172 -8.63 -9.82 -6.00
CA PRO A 172 -8.75 -9.45 -4.58
C PRO A 172 -7.42 -9.18 -3.86
N GLU A 173 -6.40 -9.98 -4.14
CA GLU A 173 -5.06 -9.97 -3.57
C GLU A 173 -4.31 -8.65 -3.85
N ASN A 174 -4.43 -8.10 -5.06
CA ASN A 174 -3.72 -6.88 -5.47
C ASN A 174 -4.40 -5.58 -5.00
N ARG A 175 -5.66 -5.65 -4.54
CA ARG A 175 -6.42 -4.46 -4.08
C ARG A 175 -5.81 -3.83 -2.83
N PHE A 176 -5.30 -4.66 -1.92
CA PHE A 176 -4.76 -4.18 -0.65
C PHE A 176 -3.36 -3.53 -0.78
N PRO A 177 -2.38 -4.13 -1.48
CA PRO A 177 -1.14 -3.45 -1.86
C PRO A 177 -1.39 -2.13 -2.61
N ARG A 178 -2.41 -2.08 -3.49
CA ARG A 178 -2.83 -0.84 -4.16
C ARG A 178 -3.36 0.22 -3.19
N LYS A 179 -4.12 -0.17 -2.16
CA LYS A 179 -4.62 0.72 -1.11
C LYS A 179 -3.46 1.30 -0.29
N ILE A 180 -2.50 0.46 0.08
CA ILE A 180 -1.24 0.86 0.74
C ILE A 180 -0.50 1.90 -0.10
N ALA A 181 -0.12 1.55 -1.34
CA ALA A 181 0.59 2.45 -2.24
C ALA A 181 -0.15 3.79 -2.45
N THR A 182 -1.48 3.75 -2.60
CA THR A 182 -2.31 4.96 -2.74
C THR A 182 -2.34 5.82 -1.47
N SER A 183 -2.39 5.21 -0.29
CA SER A 183 -2.35 5.91 1.00
C SER A 183 -1.01 6.62 1.19
N GLU A 184 0.07 5.94 0.87
CA GLU A 184 1.45 6.41 1.08
C GLU A 184 1.79 7.56 0.13
N VAL A 185 1.33 7.49 -1.12
CA VAL A 185 1.43 8.64 -2.05
C VAL A 185 0.64 9.84 -1.55
N LYS A 186 -0.56 9.64 -0.99
CA LYS A 186 -1.34 10.75 -0.41
C LYS A 186 -0.64 11.36 0.80
N ARG A 187 -0.11 10.54 1.70
CA ARG A 187 0.66 10.95 2.89
C ARG A 187 1.91 11.74 2.51
N HIS A 188 2.64 11.29 1.49
CA HIS A 188 3.94 11.85 1.11
C HIS A 188 3.92 12.73 -0.15
N LEU A 189 2.75 13.18 -0.60
CA LEU A 189 2.56 13.88 -1.89
C LEU A 189 3.52 15.08 -2.08
N THR A 190 3.75 15.87 -1.04
CA THR A 190 4.69 17.01 -1.09
C THR A 190 6.13 16.56 -1.35
N SER A 191 6.60 15.53 -0.64
CA SER A 191 7.95 14.99 -0.81
C SER A 191 8.13 14.23 -2.13
N ILE A 192 7.06 13.60 -2.61
CA ILE A 192 6.99 12.92 -3.92
C ILE A 192 7.07 13.93 -5.07
N ILE A 193 6.39 15.09 -4.97
CA ILE A 193 6.53 16.18 -5.94
C ILE A 193 7.93 16.82 -5.84
N ALA A 194 8.49 16.98 -4.65
CA ALA A 194 9.88 17.47 -4.48
C ALA A 194 10.92 16.54 -5.12
N LEU A 195 10.69 15.22 -5.04
CA LEU A 195 11.42 14.20 -5.78
C LEU A 195 11.28 14.42 -7.30
N ALA A 196 10.04 14.47 -7.79
CA ALA A 196 9.74 14.62 -9.22
C ALA A 196 10.37 15.87 -9.83
N MET A 197 10.28 17.02 -9.15
CA MET A 197 10.93 18.27 -9.57
C MET A 197 12.46 18.18 -9.56
N ARG A 198 13.05 17.41 -8.64
CA ARG A 198 14.51 17.22 -8.55
C ARG A 198 15.05 16.28 -9.62
N THR A 199 14.39 15.16 -9.90
CA THR A 199 14.86 14.17 -10.88
C THR A 199 14.43 14.48 -12.32
N HIS A 200 13.33 15.22 -12.49
CA HIS A 200 12.80 15.59 -13.80
C HIS A 200 12.41 17.08 -13.89
N PRO A 201 13.33 18.03 -13.63
CA PRO A 201 13.04 19.46 -13.51
C PRO A 201 12.38 20.09 -14.76
N ASN A 202 12.60 19.50 -15.94
CA ASN A 202 12.06 19.97 -17.22
C ASN A 202 10.81 19.18 -17.67
N THR A 203 10.18 18.41 -16.78
CA THR A 203 9.00 17.59 -17.09
C THR A 203 7.81 18.08 -16.26
N PRO A 204 6.67 18.44 -16.88
CA PRO A 204 5.47 18.82 -16.12
C PRO A 204 5.04 17.71 -15.17
N ILE A 205 4.60 18.04 -13.95
CA ILE A 205 4.17 17.03 -12.94
C ILE A 205 3.08 16.09 -13.49
N ALA A 206 2.22 16.56 -14.39
CA ALA A 206 1.19 15.74 -15.04
C ALA A 206 1.74 14.65 -16.00
N HIS A 207 3.02 14.73 -16.37
CA HIS A 207 3.76 13.80 -17.22
C HIS A 207 4.72 12.91 -16.41
N ILE A 208 4.67 12.96 -15.07
CA ILE A 208 5.52 12.16 -14.19
C ILE A 208 4.67 11.03 -13.57
N GLY A 209 5.14 9.81 -13.77
CA GLY A 209 4.65 8.60 -13.12
C GLY A 209 5.57 8.21 -11.98
N TYR A 210 5.10 7.32 -11.11
CA TYR A 210 5.82 6.89 -9.94
C TYR A 210 5.77 5.37 -9.80
N GLN A 211 6.89 4.79 -9.44
CA GLN A 211 7.03 3.36 -9.20
C GLN A 211 7.21 3.16 -7.69
N ILE A 212 6.43 2.24 -7.12
CA ILE A 212 6.34 1.99 -5.69
C ILE A 212 6.60 0.51 -5.47
N ASN A 213 7.71 0.19 -4.83
CA ASN A 213 8.00 -1.17 -4.42
C ASN A 213 7.35 -1.41 -3.05
N VAL A 214 6.38 -2.33 -3.02
CA VAL A 214 5.66 -2.74 -1.80
C VAL A 214 6.21 -4.04 -1.18
N SER A 215 7.18 -4.68 -1.84
CA SER A 215 7.96 -5.81 -1.32
C SER A 215 9.22 -5.38 -0.55
N VAL A 216 9.33 -4.12 -0.15
CA VAL A 216 10.46 -3.58 0.64
C VAL A 216 9.94 -2.68 1.75
N PHE A 217 10.66 -2.62 2.88
CA PHE A 217 10.31 -1.73 3.98
C PHE A 217 11.47 -0.82 4.41
N PRO A 218 11.23 0.47 4.69
CA PRO A 218 10.05 1.22 4.26
C PRO A 218 9.88 1.23 2.72
N LEU A 219 8.72 1.70 2.25
CA LEU A 219 8.35 1.60 0.83
C LEU A 219 9.22 2.48 -0.07
N GLN A 220 9.87 1.90 -1.07
CA GLN A 220 10.68 2.67 -2.02
C GLN A 220 9.78 3.31 -3.09
N ILE A 221 9.99 4.60 -3.33
CA ILE A 221 9.26 5.39 -4.35
C ILE A 221 10.28 6.05 -5.28
N SER A 222 10.16 5.79 -6.58
CA SER A 222 10.91 6.49 -7.64
C SER A 222 9.95 7.22 -8.59
N ALA A 223 10.44 8.30 -9.19
CA ALA A 223 9.72 9.07 -10.21
C ALA A 223 10.30 8.76 -11.60
N PHE A 224 9.45 8.72 -12.62
CA PHE A 224 9.83 8.47 -14.01
C PHE A 224 8.97 9.30 -14.97
N ARG A 225 9.43 9.48 -16.22
CA ARG A 225 8.64 10.19 -17.24
C ARG A 225 7.66 9.23 -17.91
N VAL A 226 6.37 9.56 -17.94
CA VAL A 226 5.33 8.67 -18.47
C VAL A 226 5.57 8.33 -19.96
N GLU A 227 6.23 9.22 -20.70
CA GLU A 227 6.66 9.00 -22.08
C GLU A 227 7.65 7.84 -22.25
N GLN A 228 8.48 7.53 -21.24
CA GLN A 228 9.41 6.38 -21.28
C GLN A 228 8.65 5.06 -21.43
N TYR A 229 7.48 4.95 -20.78
CA TYR A 229 6.59 3.79 -20.88
C TYR A 229 5.64 3.90 -22.07
N ALA A 230 5.10 5.08 -22.38
CA ALA A 230 4.17 5.24 -23.52
C ALA A 230 4.83 4.91 -24.87
N ASN A 231 6.14 5.15 -25.00
CA ASN A 231 6.95 4.90 -26.20
C ASN A 231 7.58 3.50 -26.26
N PHE A 232 7.37 2.63 -25.26
CA PHE A 232 7.94 1.29 -25.28
C PHE A 232 7.43 0.54 -26.52
N LYS A 233 8.35 0.12 -27.41
CA LYS A 233 8.00 -0.73 -28.56
C LYS A 233 7.28 -1.96 -28.00
N ARG A 234 6.12 -2.31 -28.58
CA ARG A 234 5.25 -3.39 -28.08
C ARG A 234 6.07 -4.62 -27.76
N ALA A 235 6.31 -4.85 -26.48
CA ALA A 235 6.51 -6.19 -25.96
C ALA A 235 5.25 -7.01 -26.29
N GLY A 236 5.35 -8.35 -26.28
CA GLY A 236 4.27 -9.24 -26.71
C GLY A 236 2.92 -8.90 -26.06
N PRO A 237 1.78 -9.19 -26.72
CA PRO A 237 0.46 -8.77 -26.27
C PRO A 237 0.10 -9.22 -24.85
N ASP A 238 0.72 -10.29 -24.36
CA ASP A 238 0.53 -10.85 -23.02
C ASP A 238 1.51 -10.30 -21.97
N SER A 239 2.39 -9.35 -22.35
CA SER A 239 3.34 -8.74 -21.42
C SER A 239 2.66 -7.71 -20.53
N LEU A 240 2.99 -7.74 -19.23
CA LEU A 240 2.60 -6.70 -18.29
C LEU A 240 2.98 -5.28 -18.79
N THR A 241 4.12 -5.17 -19.47
CA THR A 241 4.59 -3.93 -20.11
C THR A 241 3.53 -3.31 -21.03
N ALA A 242 2.76 -4.11 -21.78
CA ALA A 242 1.67 -3.60 -22.62
C ALA A 242 0.60 -2.87 -21.79
N ARG A 243 0.28 -3.37 -20.59
CA ARG A 243 -0.66 -2.74 -19.65
C ARG A 243 -0.12 -1.39 -19.17
N VAL A 244 1.15 -1.37 -18.73
CA VAL A 244 1.82 -0.13 -18.29
C VAL A 244 1.84 0.90 -19.42
N VAL A 245 2.16 0.49 -20.65
CA VAL A 245 2.14 1.34 -21.86
C VAL A 245 0.75 1.94 -22.11
N GLU A 246 -0.31 1.14 -22.06
CA GLU A 246 -1.68 1.61 -22.33
C GLU A 246 -2.20 2.50 -21.20
N VAL A 247 -1.88 2.24 -19.92
CA VAL A 247 -2.21 3.14 -18.80
C VAL A 247 -1.38 4.43 -18.87
N ALA A 248 -0.11 4.37 -19.27
CA ALA A 248 0.73 5.55 -19.52
C ALA A 248 0.15 6.46 -20.61
N LYS A 249 -0.33 5.89 -21.72
CA LYS A 249 -1.03 6.65 -22.77
C LYS A 249 -2.33 7.27 -22.29
N ASP A 250 -3.08 6.58 -21.43
CA ASP A 250 -4.30 7.13 -20.84
C ASP A 250 -3.99 8.33 -19.91
N VAL A 251 -2.92 8.23 -19.12
CA VAL A 251 -2.41 9.32 -18.28
C VAL A 251 -1.99 10.52 -19.12
N LEU A 252 -1.17 10.34 -20.17
CA LEU A 252 -0.78 11.43 -21.06
C LEU A 252 -1.99 12.06 -21.78
N ARG A 253 -2.94 11.26 -22.29
CA ARG A 253 -4.20 11.74 -22.87
C ARG A 253 -5.01 12.61 -21.89
N LYS A 254 -4.89 12.33 -20.59
CA LYS A 254 -5.55 13.07 -19.50
C LYS A 254 -4.69 14.20 -18.92
N ALA A 255 -3.41 14.33 -19.29
CA ALA A 255 -2.50 15.36 -18.83
C ALA A 255 -2.76 16.74 -19.48
N ASP A 256 -3.41 16.78 -20.65
CA ASP A 256 -3.83 18.01 -21.33
C ASP A 256 -5.26 18.49 -20.98
N TRP A 257 -5.95 17.80 -20.07
CA TRP A 257 -7.36 18.05 -19.75
C TRP A 257 -7.57 19.17 -18.72
N ASN A 258 -8.03 20.34 -19.17
CA ASN A 258 -8.23 21.55 -18.34
C ASN A 258 -9.30 21.47 -17.21
N GLY A 259 -9.69 20.29 -16.72
CA GLY A 259 -10.65 20.11 -15.64
C GLY A 259 -10.14 20.54 -14.25
N GLU A 260 -11.05 20.51 -13.27
CA GLU A 260 -10.77 20.68 -11.84
C GLU A 260 -9.94 19.53 -11.25
N TYR A 261 -9.93 18.38 -11.93
CA TYR A 261 -9.20 17.18 -11.53
C TYR A 261 -8.06 16.86 -12.51
N GLN A 262 -6.86 17.22 -12.10
CA GLN A 262 -5.58 16.80 -12.67
C GLN A 262 -4.50 16.86 -11.57
N PRO A 263 -3.46 16.02 -11.59
CA PRO A 263 -3.11 15.05 -12.62
C PRO A 263 -3.52 13.62 -12.26
N THR A 264 -3.58 12.79 -13.29
CA THR A 264 -3.76 11.35 -13.17
C THR A 264 -2.39 10.73 -12.89
N MET A 265 -2.12 10.24 -11.68
CA MET A 265 -0.82 9.67 -11.36
C MET A 265 -0.76 8.21 -11.85
N LEU A 266 0.21 7.88 -12.71
CA LEU A 266 0.56 6.50 -13.03
C LEU A 266 1.34 5.92 -11.85
N LEU A 267 0.77 4.94 -11.14
CA LEU A 267 1.48 4.16 -10.13
C LEU A 267 1.80 2.78 -10.69
N ILE A 268 3.10 2.46 -10.79
CA ILE A 268 3.60 1.11 -11.02
C ILE A 268 3.91 0.49 -9.66
N ILE A 269 3.05 -0.41 -9.19
CA ILE A 269 3.23 -1.09 -7.91
C ILE A 269 3.97 -2.39 -8.17
N GLN A 270 5.09 -2.62 -7.48
CA GLN A 270 5.87 -3.85 -7.58
C GLN A 270 5.68 -4.69 -6.31
N GLN A 271 5.10 -5.88 -6.48
CA GLN A 271 5.09 -6.96 -5.50
C GLN A 271 5.58 -8.25 -6.19
N THR A 272 5.05 -9.41 -5.82
CA THR A 272 5.18 -10.69 -6.58
C THR A 272 4.74 -10.53 -8.04
N HIS A 273 3.75 -9.68 -8.27
CA HIS A 273 3.36 -9.18 -9.58
C HIS A 273 3.50 -7.66 -9.61
N THR A 274 4.04 -7.13 -10.70
CA THR A 274 4.01 -5.69 -10.93
C THR A 274 2.66 -5.33 -11.58
N PHE A 275 2.09 -4.17 -11.26
CA PHE A 275 0.87 -3.69 -11.91
C PHE A 275 0.80 -2.16 -11.98
N ALA A 276 0.33 -1.64 -13.12
CA ALA A 276 0.06 -0.22 -13.30
C ALA A 276 -1.37 0.11 -12.89
N CYS A 277 -1.56 1.16 -12.10
CA CYS A 277 -2.87 1.74 -11.84
C CYS A 277 -2.85 3.27 -11.95
N VAL A 278 -4.04 3.83 -12.16
CA VAL A 278 -4.31 5.26 -12.07
C VAL A 278 -4.73 5.59 -10.64
N VAL A 279 -4.11 6.63 -10.07
CA VAL A 279 -4.62 7.30 -8.86
C VAL A 279 -4.98 8.75 -9.20
N PRO A 280 -6.26 9.15 -9.04
CA PRO A 280 -6.68 10.53 -9.23
C PRO A 280 -6.34 11.37 -8.00
N PHE A 281 -5.81 12.56 -8.23
CA PHE A 281 -5.63 13.61 -7.22
C PHE A 281 -6.49 14.82 -7.57
N ARG A 282 -6.93 15.59 -6.56
CA ARG A 282 -7.54 16.90 -6.81
C ARG A 282 -6.44 17.86 -7.24
N ARG A 283 -6.73 18.74 -8.20
CA ARG A 283 -5.77 19.73 -8.68
C ARG A 283 -5.33 20.70 -7.58
N ALA A 284 -6.21 20.98 -6.63
CA ALA A 284 -5.89 21.74 -5.42
C ALA A 284 -4.81 21.05 -4.57
N ASP A 285 -4.91 19.74 -4.31
CA ASP A 285 -3.94 19.01 -3.48
C ASP A 285 -2.53 19.06 -4.09
N VAL A 286 -2.44 18.86 -5.41
CA VAL A 286 -1.17 18.93 -6.14
C VAL A 286 -0.65 20.35 -6.24
N LYS A 287 -1.48 21.35 -6.56
CA LYS A 287 -1.06 22.76 -6.63
C LYS A 287 -0.57 23.30 -5.28
N MET A 288 -1.22 22.89 -4.19
CA MET A 288 -0.78 23.23 -2.83
C MET A 288 0.56 22.54 -2.52
N ALA A 289 0.72 21.26 -2.88
CA ALA A 289 1.98 20.56 -2.69
C ALA A 289 3.13 21.17 -3.52
N GLU A 290 2.92 21.54 -4.78
CA GLU A 290 3.87 22.32 -5.60
C GLU A 290 4.24 23.66 -4.92
N TYR A 291 3.25 24.37 -4.34
CA TYR A 291 3.47 25.63 -3.63
C TYR A 291 4.34 25.45 -2.36
N ARG A 292 4.12 24.40 -1.57
CA ARG A 292 5.00 24.07 -0.42
C ARG A 292 6.43 23.78 -0.88
N VAL A 293 6.61 22.99 -1.93
CA VAL A 293 7.95 22.71 -2.48
C VAL A 293 8.64 23.99 -2.95
N ALA A 294 7.92 24.88 -3.65
CA ALA A 294 8.46 26.16 -4.11
C ALA A 294 8.88 27.11 -2.98
N ARG A 295 8.28 26.99 -1.79
CA ARG A 295 8.65 27.75 -0.58
C ARG A 295 9.82 27.14 0.20
N GLY A 296 10.26 25.93 -0.15
CA GLY A 296 11.18 25.15 0.69
C GLY A 296 10.49 24.48 1.90
N ASP A 297 9.16 24.52 1.97
CA ASP A 297 8.33 23.86 3.01
C ASP A 297 8.23 22.34 2.73
N ILE A 298 9.38 21.69 2.45
CA ILE A 298 9.49 20.26 2.24
C ILE A 298 9.54 19.58 3.61
N PRO A 299 8.57 18.73 3.98
CA PRO A 299 8.62 18.01 5.25
C PRO A 299 9.90 17.18 5.33
N ARG A 300 10.66 17.31 6.42
CA ARG A 300 11.67 16.29 6.76
C ARG A 300 10.91 15.01 7.03
N VAL A 301 10.92 14.09 6.06
CA VAL A 301 10.23 12.81 6.19
C VAL A 301 11.06 11.92 7.12
N SER A 302 10.73 11.96 8.41
CA SER A 302 11.30 11.05 9.42
C SER A 302 11.07 9.61 8.99
N GLY A 303 12.15 8.81 8.92
CA GLY A 303 12.11 7.43 8.43
C GLY A 303 12.42 7.25 6.94
N VAL A 304 12.49 8.33 6.16
CA VAL A 304 12.96 8.34 4.77
C VAL A 304 14.33 9.03 4.76
N ALA A 305 15.39 8.23 4.79
CA ALA A 305 16.77 8.72 4.61
C ALA A 305 16.89 9.55 3.30
N PRO A 306 17.89 10.44 3.17
CA PRO A 306 18.17 11.11 1.89
C PRO A 306 18.34 10.12 0.73
N ASP A 307 18.93 8.94 1.02
CA ASP A 307 19.16 7.84 0.08
C ASP A 307 17.94 6.94 -0.15
N PHE A 308 16.83 7.20 0.55
CA PHE A 308 15.59 6.43 0.46
C PHE A 308 14.80 6.77 -0.81
N ILE A 309 15.14 7.89 -1.43
CA ILE A 309 14.70 8.32 -2.75
C ILE A 309 15.87 8.08 -3.71
N ARG A 310 16.16 6.79 -3.96
CA ARG A 310 17.24 6.36 -4.85
C ARG A 310 16.86 6.54 -6.32
N CYS A 311 17.66 7.36 -7.01
CA CYS A 311 17.65 7.45 -8.46
C CYS A 311 18.68 6.42 -8.98
N GLU A 312 18.30 5.15 -9.06
CA GLU A 312 19.18 4.06 -9.54
C GLU A 312 18.75 3.59 -10.94
N ASP A 313 19.58 3.93 -11.94
CA ASP A 313 19.39 3.54 -13.36
C ASP A 313 19.71 2.05 -13.65
N LYS A 314 19.69 1.17 -12.64
CA LYS A 314 20.12 -0.23 -12.77
C LYS A 314 19.15 -1.22 -12.13
N VAL A 315 18.36 -1.86 -12.99
CA VAL A 315 17.64 -3.09 -12.64
C VAL A 315 18.67 -4.22 -12.49
N HIS A 316 19.03 -4.53 -11.24
CA HIS A 316 19.73 -5.77 -10.90
C HIS A 316 18.82 -6.66 -10.05
N ASN A 317 18.80 -7.95 -10.38
CA ASN A 317 17.98 -8.98 -9.77
C ASN A 317 18.88 -9.93 -8.97
N PRO A 318 18.88 -9.89 -7.63
CA PRO A 318 19.58 -10.87 -6.81
C PRO A 318 18.61 -11.99 -6.43
N LEU A 319 18.74 -13.16 -7.06
CA LEU A 319 18.18 -14.42 -6.58
C LEU A 319 19.33 -15.27 -6.03
N SER A 320 19.33 -15.55 -4.74
CA SER A 320 20.26 -16.49 -4.10
C SER A 320 19.60 -17.14 -2.89
N LEU A 321 19.53 -18.48 -2.90
CA LEU A 321 18.74 -19.35 -2.02
C LEU A 321 17.21 -19.12 -2.14
N SER A 322 16.42 -20.17 -1.96
CA SER A 322 14.96 -20.03 -2.01
C SER A 322 14.46 -19.52 -0.65
N GLU A 323 13.60 -18.51 -0.67
CA GLU A 323 13.03 -17.94 0.57
C GLU A 323 12.26 -19.01 1.39
N ASP A 324 11.76 -20.05 0.69
CA ASP A 324 11.10 -21.21 1.29
C ASP A 324 12.04 -22.00 2.21
N ASP A 325 13.29 -22.25 1.82
CA ASP A 325 14.25 -23.07 2.61
C ASP A 325 14.58 -22.43 3.97
N GLU A 326 14.79 -21.11 3.98
CA GLU A 326 15.13 -20.34 5.19
C GLU A 326 13.94 -20.30 6.17
N ILE A 327 12.72 -20.12 5.67
CA ILE A 327 11.51 -20.14 6.50
C ILE A 327 11.25 -21.54 7.07
N GLN A 328 11.45 -22.60 6.28
CA GLN A 328 11.21 -23.97 6.73
C GLN A 328 12.19 -24.41 7.84
N GLU A 329 13.47 -24.05 7.77
CA GLU A 329 14.41 -24.38 8.86
C GLU A 329 14.07 -23.61 10.15
N ILE A 330 13.65 -22.34 10.04
CA ILE A 330 13.18 -21.55 11.18
C ILE A 330 11.92 -22.18 11.82
N VAL A 331 10.94 -22.60 11.01
CA VAL A 331 9.74 -23.32 11.50
C VAL A 331 10.11 -24.67 12.14
N ARG A 332 11.14 -25.37 11.62
CA ARG A 332 11.67 -26.61 12.20
C ARG A 332 12.26 -26.39 13.60
N LEU A 333 12.97 -25.29 13.81
CA LEU A 333 13.54 -24.90 15.11
C LEU A 333 12.46 -24.48 16.12
N ILE A 334 11.36 -23.88 15.66
CA ILE A 334 10.24 -23.41 16.49
C ILE A 334 9.40 -24.58 17.05
N LYS A 335 9.20 -25.66 16.28
CA LYS A 335 8.36 -26.82 16.64
C LYS A 335 8.84 -27.67 17.84
N LEU A 336 9.85 -27.19 18.60
CA LEU A 336 10.49 -27.91 19.72
C LEU A 336 10.01 -27.49 21.13
N ARG A 337 8.96 -26.67 21.29
CA ARG A 337 8.41 -26.31 22.64
C ARG A 337 6.87 -26.25 22.69
N PRO A 338 6.20 -26.97 23.63
CA PRO A 338 4.76 -26.84 23.90
C PRO A 338 4.42 -26.12 25.22
N GLY A 339 3.36 -25.29 25.28
CA GLY A 339 2.77 -24.90 26.58
C GLY A 339 1.79 -23.70 26.72
N LYS A 340 0.47 -23.98 26.55
CA LYS A 340 -0.70 -23.40 27.28
C LYS A 340 -1.22 -21.96 27.01
N GLU A 341 -2.48 -21.73 27.44
CA GLU A 341 -3.48 -20.79 26.89
C GLU A 341 -4.11 -19.79 27.90
N SER A 342 -4.96 -18.88 27.36
CA SER A 342 -6.06 -18.08 28.00
C SER A 342 -5.69 -16.76 28.74
N PHE A 343 -6.51 -15.70 28.83
CA PHE A 343 -7.63 -15.10 28.04
C PHE A 343 -7.94 -13.69 28.66
N TRP A 344 -8.74 -12.82 28.01
CA TRP A 344 -9.25 -11.47 28.43
C TRP A 344 -8.48 -10.20 27.98
N HIS A 345 -9.15 -9.03 28.09
CA HIS A 345 -9.12 -7.88 27.16
C HIS A 345 -9.31 -6.52 27.90
N THR A 346 -9.07 -5.29 27.40
CA THR A 346 -8.26 -4.73 26.27
C THR A 346 -8.20 -3.18 26.43
N LEU A 347 -7.09 -2.49 26.08
CA LEU A 347 -7.01 -1.00 26.22
C LEU A 347 -6.20 -0.18 25.17
N ILE A 348 -5.27 -0.76 24.39
CA ILE A 348 -4.21 0.02 23.68
C ILE A 348 -4.68 0.76 22.40
N ILE A 349 -5.88 0.45 21.88
CA ILE A 349 -6.37 0.99 20.59
C ILE A 349 -6.51 2.53 20.56
N ARG A 350 -6.61 3.19 21.72
CA ARG A 350 -6.93 4.62 21.80
C ARG A 350 -5.79 5.56 21.42
N GLU A 351 -4.59 5.37 21.96
CA GLU A 351 -3.49 6.35 21.81
C GLU A 351 -2.95 6.42 20.38
N VAL A 352 -2.75 5.28 19.71
CA VAL A 352 -2.26 5.27 18.33
C VAL A 352 -3.28 5.85 17.34
N ILE A 353 -4.58 5.77 17.66
CA ILE A 353 -5.63 6.42 16.86
C ILE A 353 -5.64 7.93 17.11
N GLU A 354 -5.48 8.38 18.35
CA GLU A 354 -5.38 9.81 18.67
C GLU A 354 -4.16 10.46 17.96
N ASP A 355 -3.00 9.80 17.94
CA ASP A 355 -1.81 10.26 17.20
C ASP A 355 -1.98 10.20 15.66
N TYR A 356 -2.57 9.12 15.13
CA TYR A 356 -2.85 9.01 13.69
C TYR A 356 -3.80 10.12 13.22
N LEU A 357 -4.82 10.45 14.02
CA LEU A 357 -5.75 11.54 13.73
C LEU A 357 -5.10 12.92 13.92
N ALA A 358 -4.21 13.08 14.91
CA ALA A 358 -3.43 14.30 15.11
C ALA A 358 -2.45 14.58 13.95
N GLY A 359 -1.93 13.54 13.28
CA GLY A 359 -1.12 13.68 12.06
C GLY A 359 -1.87 14.30 10.87
N VAL A 360 -3.21 14.25 10.87
CA VAL A 360 -4.07 14.76 9.78
C VAL A 360 -4.62 16.15 10.16
N ASN A 361 -3.76 17.11 10.49
CA ASN A 361 -4.18 18.44 10.95
C ASN A 361 -4.58 19.42 9.82
N ASP A 362 -5.76 19.25 9.19
CA ASP A 362 -6.44 20.36 8.45
C ASP A 362 -7.96 20.18 8.17
N TRP A 363 -8.69 19.31 8.89
CA TRP A 363 -10.14 19.07 8.68
C TRP A 363 -11.03 19.53 9.86
N LYS A 364 -10.43 20.21 10.85
CA LYS A 364 -11.08 20.67 12.10
C LYS A 364 -12.19 21.72 11.90
N SER A 365 -12.49 22.13 10.67
CA SER A 365 -13.54 23.07 10.29
C SER A 365 -14.87 22.42 9.86
N SER A 366 -14.97 21.08 9.85
CA SER A 366 -16.21 20.37 9.49
C SER A 366 -16.84 19.61 10.68
N PRO A 367 -17.87 20.16 11.35
CA PRO A 367 -18.52 19.53 12.50
C PRO A 367 -19.17 18.17 12.19
N THR A 368 -19.65 17.98 10.96
CA THR A 368 -20.36 16.76 10.52
C THR A 368 -19.44 15.56 10.30
N PHE A 369 -18.14 15.78 10.04
CA PHE A 369 -17.20 14.69 9.78
C PHE A 369 -16.66 14.07 11.09
N HIS A 370 -16.53 14.86 12.16
CA HIS A 370 -16.09 14.37 13.47
C HIS A 370 -17.10 13.42 14.12
N SER A 371 -18.42 13.70 14.06
CA SER A 371 -19.41 12.76 14.63
C SER A 371 -19.45 11.46 13.82
N ALA A 372 -19.59 11.54 12.49
CA ALA A 372 -19.68 10.37 11.62
C ALA A 372 -18.47 9.44 11.74
N MET A 373 -17.24 9.97 11.71
CA MET A 373 -16.05 9.11 11.76
C MET A 373 -15.77 8.55 13.16
N SER A 374 -16.16 9.25 14.23
CA SER A 374 -16.04 8.72 15.61
C SER A 374 -17.10 7.66 15.90
N GLU A 375 -18.35 7.84 15.43
CA GLU A 375 -19.39 6.81 15.50
C GLU A 375 -19.06 5.60 14.64
N GLU A 376 -18.49 5.78 13.44
CA GLU A 376 -18.08 4.65 12.58
C GLU A 376 -16.88 3.89 13.14
N LEU A 377 -15.85 4.56 13.68
CA LEU A 377 -14.75 3.86 14.37
C LEU A 377 -15.28 3.10 15.60
N ALA A 378 -16.13 3.73 16.41
CA ALA A 378 -16.77 3.08 17.55
C ALA A 378 -17.60 1.87 17.09
N LEU A 379 -18.36 1.97 16.00
CA LEU A 379 -19.12 0.87 15.41
C LEU A 379 -18.24 -0.27 14.87
N VAL A 380 -17.09 0.03 14.26
CA VAL A 380 -16.14 -0.98 13.79
C VAL A 380 -15.54 -1.76 14.98
N LEU A 381 -15.13 -1.04 16.04
CA LEU A 381 -14.60 -1.66 17.26
C LEU A 381 -15.69 -2.44 18.02
N TYR A 382 -16.89 -1.89 18.12
CA TYR A 382 -18.03 -2.50 18.82
C TYR A 382 -18.57 -3.75 18.10
N ARG A 383 -18.63 -3.74 16.75
CA ARG A 383 -19.03 -4.90 15.96
C ARG A 383 -17.95 -5.99 15.90
N GLY A 384 -16.67 -5.62 16.00
CA GLY A 384 -15.57 -6.59 16.14
C GLY A 384 -15.64 -7.38 17.45
N GLY A 385 -16.16 -6.76 18.53
CA GLY A 385 -16.23 -7.37 19.86
C GLY A 385 -17.41 -8.31 20.13
N MET A 386 -18.51 -8.23 19.38
CA MET A 386 -19.73 -9.05 19.62
C MET A 386 -19.87 -10.29 18.71
N GLY A 387 -18.75 -10.80 18.19
CA GLY A 387 -18.70 -11.94 17.28
C GLY A 387 -18.34 -13.29 17.91
N ARG A 388 -18.27 -13.39 19.25
CA ARG A 388 -17.99 -14.64 20.00
C ARG A 388 -18.80 -14.66 21.30
#